data_AF-T1BU95-F1
#
_entry.id   AF-T1BU95-F1
#
_cell.length_a   1.000
_cell.length_b   1.000
_cell.length_c   1.000
_cell.angle_alpha   90.00
_cell.angle_beta   90.00
_cell.angle_gamma   90.00
#
_symmetry.space_group_name_H-M   'P 1'
#
loop_
_entity.id
_entity.type
_entity.pdbx_description
1 polymer ?
#
loop_
_entity_poly.entity_id
_entity_poly.type
_entity_poly.pdbx_seq_one_letter_code
_entity_poly.pdbx_strand_id
1 'polypeptide(L)' 'EVLHRGDCAGFQAGVADAHHLQNRGAREAVILEVGTRNPVGDAAHYPDIDLDLPGGGGGFTHRDGRKY' A
#
# COMPACT_ATOMS: atom_id res chain seq x y z
N GLU A 1 -1.33 -9.55 -11.38
CA GLU A 1 -1.11 -9.00 -12.75
C GLU A 1 0.35 -8.81 -13.11
N VAL A 2 0.66 -8.92 -14.42
CA VAL A 2 1.96 -8.54 -15.00
C VAL A 2 1.78 -7.19 -15.69
N LEU A 3 2.60 -6.20 -15.33
CA LEU A 3 2.57 -4.86 -15.90
C LEU A 3 3.75 -4.64 -16.85
N HIS A 4 3.47 -4.04 -18.00
CA HIS A 4 4.44 -3.62 -19.00
C HIS A 4 4.56 -2.10 -19.04
N ARG A 5 5.57 -1.61 -19.79
CA ARG A 5 5.73 -0.19 -20.05
C ARG A 5 4.46 0.36 -20.73
N GLY A 6 3.84 1.35 -20.09
CA GLY A 6 2.63 2.01 -20.59
C GLY A 6 1.34 1.51 -19.95
N ASP A 7 1.38 0.39 -19.21
CA ASP A 7 0.23 -0.09 -18.45
C ASP A 7 -0.02 0.81 -17.23
N CYS A 8 -1.29 0.90 -16.84
CA CYS A 8 -1.75 1.62 -15.66
C CYS A 8 -2.54 0.68 -14.76
N ALA A 9 -2.36 0.82 -13.45
CA ALA A 9 -3.18 0.16 -12.44
C ALA A 9 -3.75 1.24 -11.49
N GLY A 10 -4.99 1.04 -11.05
CA GLY A 10 -5.67 1.95 -10.13
C GLY A 10 -6.20 1.19 -8.93
N PHE A 11 -6.05 1.79 -7.75
CA PHE A 11 -6.43 1.18 -6.47
C PHE A 11 -7.39 2.10 -5.74
N GLN A 12 -8.67 1.74 -5.76
CA GLN A 12 -9.73 2.56 -5.16
C GLN A 12 -9.64 2.50 -3.63
N ALA A 13 -9.59 3.67 -2.98
CA ALA A 13 -9.56 3.77 -1.52
C ALA A 13 -10.77 3.05 -0.88
N GLY A 14 -10.52 2.33 0.21
CA GLY A 14 -11.52 1.58 0.96
C GLY A 14 -11.92 0.23 0.36
N VAL A 15 -11.44 -0.12 -0.84
CA VAL A 15 -11.56 -1.49 -1.37
C VAL A 15 -10.50 -2.36 -0.70
N ALA A 16 -10.93 -3.45 -0.07
CA ALA A 16 -10.06 -4.41 0.60
C ALA A 16 -9.33 -5.33 -0.41
N ASP A 17 -8.54 -4.72 -1.29
CA ASP A 17 -7.68 -5.37 -2.28
C ASP A 17 -6.27 -4.80 -2.14
N ALA A 18 -5.53 -5.35 -1.18
CA ALA A 18 -4.16 -4.94 -0.91
C ALA A 18 -3.25 -5.31 -2.09
N HIS A 19 -2.34 -4.43 -2.43
CA HIS A 19 -1.50 -4.57 -3.61
C HIS A 19 -0.04 -4.23 -3.28
N HIS A 20 0.86 -4.92 -3.96
CA HIS A 20 2.29 -4.59 -4.00
C HIS A 20 2.80 -4.80 -5.41
N LEU A 21 3.90 -4.13 -5.74
CA LEU A 21 4.61 -4.34 -7.00
C LEU A 21 5.93 -5.06 -6.72
N GLN A 22 6.18 -6.12 -7.49
CA GLN A 22 7.45 -6.85 -7.42
C GLN A 22 8.15 -6.78 -8.77
N ASN A 23 9.37 -6.26 -8.78
CA ASN A 23 10.24 -6.42 -9.93
C ASN A 23 10.88 -7.81 -9.91
N ARG A 24 10.29 -8.75 -10.65
CA ARG A 24 10.84 -10.11 -10.86
C ARG A 24 11.71 -10.22 -12.12
N GLY A 25 12.00 -9.09 -12.79
CA GLY A 25 12.85 -9.03 -13.97
C GLY A 25 14.33 -8.86 -13.63
N ALA A 26 15.18 -8.99 -14.64
CA ALA A 26 16.63 -8.83 -14.52
C ALA A 26 17.12 -7.37 -14.63
N ARG A 27 16.20 -6.40 -14.77
CA ARG A 27 16.52 -4.98 -14.98
C ARG A 27 15.65 -4.12 -14.09
N GLU A 28 16.09 -2.89 -13.82
CA GLU A 28 15.30 -1.90 -13.09
C GLU A 28 13.94 -1.64 -13.77
N ALA A 29 12.90 -1.56 -12.94
CA ALA A 29 11.56 -1.14 -13.33
C ALA A 29 11.27 0.21 -12.67
N VAL A 30 10.80 1.18 -13.46
CA VAL A 30 10.44 2.52 -12.98
C VAL A 30 8.94 2.72 -13.18
N ILE A 31 8.27 3.17 -12.13
CA ILE A 31 6.83 3.46 -12.11
C ILE A 31 6.61 4.93 -11.73
N LEU A 32 5.49 5.49 -12.18
CA LEU A 32 4.95 6.74 -11.67
C LEU A 32 3.80 6.41 -10.73
N GLU A 33 3.94 6.74 -9.46
CA GLU A 33 2.89 6.58 -8.45
C GLU A 33 2.25 7.94 -8.14
N VAL A 34 0.91 7.97 -8.13
CA VAL A 34 0.14 9.18 -7.82
C VAL A 34 -0.90 8.83 -6.76
N GLY A 35 -0.79 9.45 -5.59
CA GLY A 35 -1.69 9.26 -4.45
C GLY A 35 -2.26 10.58 -3.93
N THR A 36 -3.47 10.51 -3.35
CA THR A 36 -4.09 11.66 -2.67
C THR A 36 -3.37 11.92 -1.35
N ARG A 37 -3.16 13.20 -0.99
CA ARG A 37 -2.62 13.56 0.34
C ARG A 37 -3.75 13.65 1.36
N ASN A 38 -3.75 12.77 2.37
CA ASN A 38 -4.72 12.79 3.47
C ASN A 38 -4.06 12.46 4.83
N PRO A 39 -3.28 13.37 5.42
CA PRO A 39 -2.47 13.05 6.62
C PRO A 39 -3.29 12.70 7.87
N VAL A 40 -4.58 13.06 7.91
CA VAL A 40 -5.44 12.80 9.07
C VAL A 40 -6.24 11.51 8.90
N GLY A 41 -6.71 11.22 7.68
CA GLY A 41 -7.60 10.08 7.42
C GLY A 41 -6.98 8.92 6.66
N ASP A 42 -5.70 9.00 6.27
CA ASP A 42 -5.01 7.89 5.59
C ASP A 42 -4.68 6.76 6.57
N ALA A 43 -4.95 5.53 6.15
CA ALA A 43 -4.79 4.32 6.95
C ALA A 43 -4.48 3.14 6.01
N ALA A 44 -3.71 2.17 6.49
CA ALA A 44 -3.33 0.99 5.71
C ALA A 44 -3.45 -0.30 6.54
N HIS A 45 -3.97 -1.35 5.91
CA HIS A 45 -3.99 -2.71 6.46
C HIS A 45 -2.99 -3.56 5.68
N TYR A 46 -2.13 -4.31 6.38
CA TYR A 46 -1.17 -5.21 5.75
C TYR A 46 -1.64 -6.67 5.99
N PRO A 47 -2.44 -7.27 5.09
CA PRO A 47 -3.12 -8.54 5.37
C PRO A 47 -2.16 -9.74 5.50
N ASP A 48 -0.97 -9.66 4.92
CA ASP A 48 -0.01 -10.77 4.91
C ASP A 48 0.81 -10.87 6.22
N ILE A 49 0.81 -9.83 7.06
CA ILE A 49 1.57 -9.77 8.32
C ILE A 49 0.76 -9.09 9.43
N ASP A 50 1.10 -9.31 10.71
CA ASP A 50 0.39 -8.68 11.84
C ASP A 50 0.78 -7.20 12.00
N LEU A 51 0.45 -6.37 11.01
CA LEU A 51 0.80 -4.96 10.93
C LEU A 51 -0.38 -4.13 10.39
N ASP A 52 -0.65 -3.01 11.04
CA ASP A 52 -1.60 -1.99 10.64
C ASP A 52 -0.97 -0.60 10.76
N LEU A 53 -1.44 0.34 9.93
CA LEU A 53 -1.24 1.77 10.11
C LEU A 53 -2.62 2.41 10.32
N PRO A 54 -3.05 2.63 11.57
CA PRO A 54 -4.29 3.32 11.87
C PRO A 54 -4.25 4.78 11.39
N GLY A 55 -5.41 5.31 11.01
CA GLY A 55 -5.55 6.72 10.70
C GLY A 55 -5.24 7.63 11.89
N GLY A 56 -4.91 8.89 11.61
CA GLY A 56 -4.69 9.91 12.64
C GLY A 56 -3.27 9.97 13.22
N GLY A 57 -2.28 9.35 12.58
CA GLY A 57 -0.86 9.60 12.88
C GLY A 57 -0.28 8.86 14.10
N GLY A 58 -0.93 7.77 14.53
CA GLY A 58 -0.49 6.96 15.68
C GLY A 58 0.73 6.06 15.46
N GLY A 59 1.21 5.95 14.21
CA GLY A 59 2.28 5.03 13.81
C GLY A 59 1.76 3.60 13.60
N PHE A 60 2.69 2.65 13.42
CA PHE A 60 2.36 1.26 13.16
C PHE A 60 1.91 0.51 14.42
N THR A 61 0.96 -0.41 14.26
CA THR A 61 0.43 -1.28 15.32
C THR A 61 0.36 -2.74 14.87
N HIS A 62 0.37 -3.67 15.82
CA HIS A 62 -0.22 -4.98 15.62
C HIS A 62 -1.73 -4.86 15.40
N ARG A 63 -2.39 -5.91 14.86
CA ARG A 63 -3.84 -5.90 14.60
C ARG A 63 -4.69 -5.81 15.87
N ASP A 64 -4.11 -6.14 17.02
CA ASP A 64 -4.76 -5.98 18.33
C ASP A 64 -4.61 -4.57 18.93
N GLY A 65 -3.97 -3.65 18.21
CA GLY A 65 -3.79 -2.25 18.60
C GLY A 65 -2.58 -1.99 19.49
N ARG A 66 -1.82 -3.02 19.90
CA ARG A 66 -0.51 -2.80 20.54
C ARG A 66 0.44 -2.16 19.54
N LYS A 67 1.31 -1.26 19.99
CA LYS A 67 2.35 -0.67 19.13
C LYS A 67 3.25 -1.77 18.56
N TYR A 68 3.56 -1.67 17.28
CA TYR A 68 4.51 -2.54 16.59
C TYR A 68 5.95 -2.17 16.96
#